data_AF-A0A5K0Z9L9-F1
#
_entry.id   AF-A0A5K0Z9L9-F1
#
_cell.length_a   1.000
_cell.length_b   1.000
_cell.length_c   1.000
_cell.angle_alpha   90.00
_cell.angle_beta   90.00
_cell.angle_gamma   90.00
#
_symmetry.space_group_name_H-M   'P 1'
#
loop_
_entity.id
_entity.type
_entity.pdbx_description
1 polymer ?
#
loop_
_entity_poly.entity_id
_entity_poly.type
_entity_poly.pdbx_seq_one_letter_code
_entity_poly.pdbx_strand_id
1 'polypeptide(L)' 'DLGLGDDISFARDRLVESYFMVVGKMHEPQFSQYRMQLTRVSYLMATVEDIFGEHQSVEDSNALCKLLR' A
#
# COMPACT_ATOMS: atom_id res chain seq x y z
N ASP A 1 9.84 13.64 -2.84
CA ASP A 1 9.12 13.45 -1.57
C ASP A 1 7.74 14.02 -1.63
N LEU A 2 6.74 13.25 -1.19
CA LEU A 2 5.36 13.72 -1.03
C LEU A 2 5.14 14.45 0.31
N GLY A 3 6.20 14.70 1.10
CA GLY A 3 6.12 15.48 2.34
C GLY A 3 5.31 14.84 3.47
N LEU A 4 4.93 13.57 3.33
CA LEU A 4 4.09 12.83 4.29
C LEU A 4 4.92 12.07 5.36
N GLY A 5 6.26 12.11 5.27
CA GLY A 5 7.13 11.29 6.11
C GLY A 5 7.11 11.66 7.59
N ASP A 6 6.91 12.95 7.91
CA ASP A 6 6.96 13.43 9.30
C ASP A 6 5.61 13.26 10.03
N ASP A 7 4.48 13.36 9.31
CA ASP A 7 3.13 13.27 9.89
C ASP A 7 2.59 11.83 9.95
N ILE A 8 3.14 10.90 9.17
CA ILE A 8 2.69 9.51 9.11
C ILE A 8 3.80 8.56 9.58
N SER A 9 4.40 8.85 10.74
CA SER A 9 5.41 8.01 11.38
C SER A 9 4.98 6.55 11.65
N PHE A 10 3.66 6.27 11.62
CA PHE A 10 3.12 4.92 11.65
C PHE A 10 3.15 4.21 10.28
N ALA A 11 2.95 4.93 9.18
CA ALA A 11 2.95 4.32 7.86
C ALA A 11 4.37 3.92 7.50
N ARG A 12 4.60 2.60 7.44
CA ARG A 12 5.87 2.04 6.97
C ARG A 12 6.21 2.64 5.60
N ASP A 13 7.47 3.00 5.39
CA ASP A 13 7.92 3.44 4.07
C ASP A 13 7.85 2.26 3.08
N ARG A 14 6.68 2.10 2.45
CA ARG A 14 6.37 1.03 1.49
C ARG A 14 6.66 1.46 0.05
N LEU A 15 7.45 2.51 -0.18
CA LEU A 15 7.72 2.99 -1.54
C LEU A 15 8.42 1.92 -2.38
N VAL A 16 9.42 1.24 -1.81
CA VAL A 16 10.17 0.17 -2.48
C VAL A 16 9.26 -1.03 -2.77
N GLU A 17 8.46 -1.45 -1.80
CA GLU A 17 7.50 -2.55 -1.96
C GLU A 17 6.46 -2.24 -3.02
N SER A 18 5.91 -1.02 -3.01
CA SER A 18 4.91 -0.55 -3.96
C SER A 18 5.46 -0.54 -5.38
N TYR A 19 6.69 -0.04 -5.55
CA TYR A 19 7.36 -0.05 -6.86
C TYR A 19 7.63 -1.47 -7.33
N PHE A 20 8.11 -2.34 -6.44
CA PHE A 20 8.40 -3.73 -6.75
C PHE A 20 7.14 -4.49 -7.19
N MET A 21 6.00 -4.30 -6.51
CA MET A 21 4.72 -4.90 -6.89
C MET A 21 4.27 -4.44 -8.28
N VAL A 22 4.45 -3.16 -8.59
CA VAL A 22 4.06 -2.58 -9.88
C VAL A 22 4.98 -3.04 -11.02
N VAL A 23 6.29 -3.11 -10.79
CA VAL A 23 7.25 -3.69 -11.74
C VAL A 23 6.95 -5.15 -11.99
N GLY A 24 6.63 -5.93 -10.94
CA GLY A 24 6.24 -7.33 -11.09
C GLY A 24 5.02 -7.55 -11.99
N LYS A 25 4.08 -6.59 -12.00
CA LYS A 25 2.89 -6.63 -12.88
C LYS A 25 3.17 -6.18 -14.31
N MET A 26 4.03 -5.18 -14.51
CA MET A 26 4.31 -4.59 -15.82
C MET A 26 5.78 -4.22 -15.93
N HIS A 27 6.62 -5.22 -16.19
CA HIS A 27 8.07 -5.06 -16.19
C HIS A 27 8.58 -4.43 -17.50
N GLU A 28 7.78 -4.41 -18.56
CA GLU A 28 8.19 -4.02 -19.89
C GLU A 28 8.55 -2.52 -19.96
N PRO A 29 9.64 -2.15 -20.68
CA PRO A 29 10.20 -0.80 -20.62
C PRO A 29 9.25 0.30 -21.09
N GLN A 30 8.32 -0.01 -22.02
CA GLN A 30 7.32 0.93 -22.52
C GLN A 30 6.34 1.44 -21.45
N PHE A 31 6.20 0.73 -20.32
CA PHE A 31 5.30 1.10 -19.24
C PHE A 31 5.96 1.93 -18.13
N SER A 32 7.13 2.52 -18.36
CA SER A 32 7.89 3.26 -17.34
C SER A 32 7.07 4.37 -16.65
N GLN A 33 6.35 5.19 -17.42
CA GLN A 33 5.49 6.25 -16.88
C GLN A 33 4.29 5.69 -16.11
N TYR A 34 3.68 4.63 -16.64
CA TYR A 34 2.55 3.96 -16.00
C TYR A 34 2.98 3.34 -14.67
N ARG A 35 4.14 2.69 -14.61
CA ARG A 35 4.71 2.17 -13.37
C ARG A 35 4.92 3.27 -12.34
N MET A 36 5.43 4.43 -12.76
CA MET A 36 5.68 5.53 -11.84
C MET A 36 4.37 6.11 -11.28
N GLN A 37 3.34 6.25 -12.10
CA GLN A 37 2.02 6.70 -11.64
C GLN A 37 1.33 5.65 -10.75
N LEU A 38 1.33 4.39 -11.16
CA LEU A 38 0.69 3.31 -10.41
C LEU A 38 1.39 3.09 -9.07
N THR A 39 2.72 3.23 -8.99
CA THR A 39 3.46 3.15 -7.71
C THR A 39 2.98 4.21 -6.72
N ARG A 40 2.70 5.43 -7.17
CA ARG A 40 2.17 6.49 -6.29
C ARG A 40 0.78 6.15 -5.79
N VAL A 41 -0.08 5.63 -6.66
CA VAL A 41 -1.44 5.19 -6.28
C VAL A 41 -1.39 4.02 -5.32
N SER A 42 -0.55 3.01 -5.59
CA SER A 42 -0.34 1.85 -4.72
C SER A 42 0.21 2.24 -3.36
N TYR A 43 1.15 3.17 -3.31
CA TYR A 43 1.67 3.72 -2.05
C TYR A 43 0.55 4.40 -1.25
N LEU A 44 -0.24 5.27 -1.87
CA LEU A 44 -1.37 5.92 -1.20
C LEU A 44 -2.42 4.92 -0.70
N MET A 45 -2.76 3.90 -1.50
CA MET A 45 -3.67 2.84 -1.07
C MET A 45 -3.14 2.09 0.16
N ALA A 46 -1.85 1.73 0.16
CA ALA A 46 -1.23 1.05 1.29
C ALA A 46 -1.21 1.92 2.56
N THR A 47 -0.94 3.22 2.42
CA THR A 47 -1.03 4.18 3.53
C THR A 47 -2.45 4.26 4.08
N VAL A 48 -3.45 4.30 3.20
CA VAL A 48 -4.87 4.30 3.60
C VAL A 48 -5.23 3.00 4.31
N GLU A 49 -4.81 1.85 3.80
CA GLU A 49 -5.00 0.54 4.44
C GLU A 49 -4.35 0.47 5.83
N ASP A 50 -3.14 1.01 5.98
CA ASP A 50 -2.44 1.07 7.26
C ASP A 50 -3.23 1.95 8.27
N ILE A 51 -3.74 3.13 7.86
CA ILE A 51 -4.60 4.00 8.70
C ILE A 51 -5.89 3.28 9.13
N PHE A 52 -6.63 2.70 8.18
CA PHE A 52 -7.88 2.01 8.49
C PHE A 52 -7.67 0.69 9.25
N GLY A 53 -6.51 0.04 9.06
CA GLY A 53 -6.11 -1.16 9.76
C GLY A 53 -5.79 -0.92 11.25
N GLU A 54 -5.19 0.23 11.59
CA GLU A 54 -5.00 0.64 12.99
C GLU A 54 -6.31 0.98 13.70
N HIS A 55 -7.23 1.62 12.97
CA HIS A 55 -8.52 2.01 13.51
C HIS A 55 -9.53 0.85 13.61
N GLN A 56 -9.20 -0.34 13.12
CA GLN A 56 -9.94 -1.57 13.37
C GLN A 56 -9.48 -2.20 14.69
N SER A 57 -10.34 -2.14 15.71
CA SER A 57 -10.20 -2.96 16.92
C SER A 57 -10.05 -4.44 16.54
N VAL A 58 -9.13 -5.13 17.22
CA VAL A 58 -8.75 -6.55 17.02
C VAL A 58 -9.94 -7.53 17.04
N GLU A 59 -11.11 -7.09 17.50
CA GLU A 59 -12.33 -7.89 17.57
C GLU A 59 -12.96 -8.20 16.19
N ASP A 60 -12.78 -7.35 15.18
CA ASP A 60 -13.48 -7.51 13.88
C ASP A 60 -12.66 -8.24 12.80
N SER A 61 -11.32 -8.29 12.92
CA SER A 61 -10.46 -8.97 11.94
C SER A 61 -10.67 -10.50 11.91
N ASN A 62 -11.23 -11.07 12.99
CA ASN A 62 -11.49 -12.50 13.09
C ASN A 62 -12.86 -12.94 12.51
N ALA A 63 -13.72 -12.01 12.08
CA ALA A 63 -15.00 -12.36 11.44
C ALA A 63 -14.78 -12.82 9.98
N LEU A 64 -13.83 -12.20 9.27
CA LEU A 64 -13.52 -12.53 7.88
C LEU A 64 -12.74 -13.85 7.75
N CYS A 65 -11.85 -14.16 8.70
CA CYS A 65 -11.12 -15.43 8.74
C CYS A 65 -11.96 -16.64 9.21
N LYS A 66 -13.07 -16.42 9.95
CA LYS A 66 -13.96 -17.52 10.38
C LYS A 66 -14.97 -17.94 9.32
N LEU A 67 -15.30 -17.08 8.36
CA LEU A 67 -16.29 -17.36 7.32
C LEU A 67 -15.72 -18.10 6.11
N LEU A 68 -14.39 -18.26 6.05
CA LEU A 68 -13.67 -19.01 5.02
C LEU A 68 -13.13 -20.36 5.53
N ARG A 69 -13.73 -20.91 6.59
CA ARG A 69 -13.47 -22.28 7.08
C ARG A 69 -14.74 -23.08 7.21
#